data_AF-A0AAN8QFW1-F1
#
_entry.id   AF-A0AAN8QFW1-F1
#
_cell.length_a   1.000
_cell.length_b   1.000
_cell.length_c   1.000
_cell.angle_alpha   90.00
_cell.angle_beta   90.00
_cell.angle_gamma   90.00
#
_symmetry.space_group_name_H-M   'P 1'
#
loop_
_entity.id
_entity.type
_entity.pdbx_description
1 polymer ?
#
loop_
_entity_poly.entity_id
_entity_poly.type
_entity_poly.pdbx_seq_one_letter_code
_entity_poly.pdbx_strand_id
1 'polypeptide(L)'
;MSAHVSGRVVMKSYLSGMPECKFGMNDKIVIDKQGKGGADEAAGKSGGGGGKQSVAIDDCTFHQCVRLSKFDAERSISFIPPDGECELMRYRSTKDIILPFRVIPLVREVGRT
;
A
#
# COMPACT_ATOMS: atom_id res chain seq x y z
N MET A 1 -20.77 -4.96 -2.82
CA MET A 1 -19.59 -5.83 -2.94
C MET A 1 -18.39 -5.00 -2.52
N SER A 2 -17.69 -5.35 -1.45
CA SER A 2 -16.48 -4.64 -1.01
C SER A 2 -15.26 -5.50 -1.32
N ALA A 3 -14.20 -4.86 -1.81
CA ALA A 3 -12.88 -5.47 -1.94
C ALA A 3 -11.97 -4.80 -0.90
N HIS A 4 -11.18 -5.60 -0.19
CA HIS A 4 -10.15 -5.09 0.70
C HIS A 4 -8.96 -6.04 0.70
N VAL A 5 -7.77 -5.48 0.86
CA VAL A 5 -6.50 -6.18 1.00
C VAL A 5 -5.96 -5.82 2.38
N SER A 6 -5.64 -6.85 3.16
CA SER A 6 -4.84 -6.72 4.39
C SER A 6 -3.49 -7.38 4.12
N GLY A 7 -2.46 -6.57 3.97
CA GLY A 7 -1.11 -7.02 3.60
C GLY A 7 -0.09 -6.76 4.69
N ARG A 8 1.06 -7.41 4.56
CA ARG A 8 2.24 -7.18 5.40
C ARG A 8 3.52 -7.35 4.63
N VAL A 9 4.57 -6.66 5.07
CA VAL A 9 5.93 -6.83 4.59
C VAL A 9 6.71 -7.56 5.66
N VAL A 10 7.10 -8.80 5.36
CA VAL A 10 8.00 -9.59 6.20
C VAL A 10 9.40 -9.50 5.60
N MET A 11 10.37 -9.15 6.42
CA MET A 11 11.76 -8.97 6.03
C MET A 11 12.64 -9.99 6.75
N LYS A 12 13.56 -10.60 6.01
CA LYS A 12 14.64 -11.43 6.56
C LYS A 12 15.97 -10.71 6.39
N SER A 13 16.55 -10.24 7.48
CA SER A 13 17.82 -9.51 7.48
C SER A 13 18.97 -10.43 7.88
N TYR A 14 19.99 -10.46 7.02
CA TYR A 14 21.27 -11.15 7.26
C TYR A 14 22.41 -10.19 6.90
N LEU A 15 22.35 -8.98 7.46
CA LEU A 15 23.28 -7.90 7.18
C LEU A 15 24.34 -7.83 8.28
N SER A 16 25.58 -7.53 7.93
CA SER A 16 26.65 -7.34 8.91
C SER A 16 26.56 -5.98 9.59
N GLY A 17 26.74 -5.93 10.91
CA GLY A 17 26.74 -4.69 11.68
C GLY A 17 25.32 -4.14 11.93
N MET A 18 25.17 -2.82 11.98
CA MET A 18 23.89 -2.14 12.19
C MET A 18 23.62 -1.11 11.07
N PRO A 19 23.40 -1.56 9.82
CA PRO A 19 23.21 -0.65 8.70
C PRO A 19 21.85 0.06 8.75
N GLU A 20 21.84 1.34 8.41
CA GLU A 20 20.59 2.06 8.14
C GLU A 20 20.07 1.69 6.75
N CYS A 21 18.84 1.18 6.70
CA CYS A 21 18.15 0.75 5.51
C CYS A 21 17.03 1.73 5.17
N LYS A 22 16.74 1.87 3.87
CA LYS A 22 15.64 2.69 3.36
C LYS A 22 14.72 1.85 2.48
N PHE A 23 13.42 1.90 2.75
CA PHE A 23 12.41 1.20 1.97
C PHE A 23 11.42 2.21 1.39
N GLY A 24 11.36 2.29 0.07
CA GLY A 24 10.44 3.18 -0.67
C GLY A 24 9.26 2.41 -1.24
N MET A 25 8.10 3.04 -1.25
CA MET A 25 6.86 2.45 -1.76
C MET A 25 6.31 3.32 -2.91
N ASN A 26 5.71 2.69 -3.91
CA ASN A 26 5.01 3.38 -5.01
C ASN A 26 3.58 3.72 -4.58
N ASP A 27 3.42 4.40 -3.46
CA ASP A 27 2.11 4.67 -2.89
C ASP A 27 1.52 6.02 -3.34
N LYS A 28 0.18 6.07 -3.33
CA LYS A 28 -0.62 7.29 -3.29
C LYS A 28 -1.28 7.32 -1.93
N ILE A 29 -0.54 7.74 -0.92
CA ILE A 29 -1.10 7.94 0.41
C ILE A 29 -2.04 9.15 0.33
N VAL A 30 -3.35 8.88 0.41
CA VAL A 30 -4.36 9.90 0.67
C VAL A 30 -4.65 9.81 2.16
N ILE A 31 -3.78 10.39 2.99
CA ILE A 31 -4.13 10.62 4.39
C ILE A 31 -5.18 11.73 4.35
N ASP A 32 -6.43 11.38 4.63
CA ASP A 32 -7.53 12.33 4.79
C ASP A 32 -7.19 13.27 5.96
N LYS A 33 -6.52 14.39 5.67
CA LYS A 33 -6.52 15.55 6.55
C LYS A 33 -7.94 16.09 6.57
N GLN A 34 -8.70 15.72 7.59
CA GLN A 34 -9.95 16.37 7.92
C GLN A 34 -9.66 17.84 8.27
N GLY A 35 -9.75 18.73 7.28
CA GLY A 35 -9.46 20.16 7.47
C GLY A 35 -9.40 20.94 6.16
N LYS A 36 -10.57 21.36 5.67
CA LYS A 36 -10.84 22.49 4.76
C LYS A 36 -9.67 23.04 3.90
N GLY A 37 -9.85 22.89 2.58
CA GLY A 37 -9.65 23.96 1.60
C GLY A 37 -8.37 23.89 0.76
N GLY A 38 -8.54 23.95 -0.56
CA GLY A 38 -7.48 24.31 -1.51
C GLY A 38 -7.39 23.37 -2.70
N ALA A 39 -7.96 23.82 -3.82
CA ALA A 39 -7.71 23.24 -5.13
C ALA A 39 -6.24 23.38 -5.50
N ASP A 40 -5.62 22.29 -5.95
CA ASP A 40 -4.53 22.33 -6.93
C ASP A 40 -4.52 21.02 -7.72
N GLU A 41 -5.28 21.01 -8.81
CA GLU A 41 -4.97 20.18 -9.97
C GLU A 41 -3.91 20.91 -10.81
N ALA A 42 -2.66 20.42 -10.78
CA ALA A 42 -1.62 20.56 -11.83
C ALA A 42 -0.28 20.10 -11.23
N ALA A 43 0.64 19.38 -11.88
CA ALA A 43 0.72 18.90 -13.24
C ALA A 43 1.75 17.75 -13.27
N GLY A 44 1.49 16.77 -14.12
CA GLY A 44 2.40 15.66 -14.38
C GLY A 44 1.82 14.62 -15.35
N LYS A 45 0.98 15.05 -16.31
CA LYS A 45 0.70 14.26 -17.52
C LYS A 45 1.90 14.44 -18.46
N SER A 46 2.86 13.53 -18.37
CA SER A 46 3.76 13.22 -19.49
C SER A 46 3.23 11.96 -20.18
N GLY A 47 3.06 12.06 -21.50
CA GLY A 47 2.37 11.07 -22.31
C GLY A 47 3.13 9.77 -22.52
N GLY A 48 2.40 8.79 -23.05
CA GLY A 48 2.95 7.63 -23.75
C GLY A 48 3.43 6.47 -22.87
N GLY A 49 2.53 5.52 -22.59
CA GLY A 49 2.90 4.17 -22.17
C GLY A 49 2.79 3.91 -20.66
N GLY A 50 1.76 3.12 -20.28
CA GLY A 50 1.70 2.42 -18.99
C GLY A 50 1.77 3.29 -17.74
N GLY A 51 0.64 3.88 -17.33
CA GLY A 51 0.57 4.60 -16.05
C GLY A 51 1.11 3.73 -14.91
N LYS A 52 2.17 4.18 -14.23
CA LYS A 52 2.75 3.49 -13.08
C LYS A 52 1.63 3.18 -12.08
N GLN A 53 1.31 1.91 -11.92
CA GLN A 53 0.37 1.44 -10.91
C GLN A 53 0.92 1.89 -9.55
N SER A 54 0.19 2.78 -8.89
CA SER A 54 0.51 3.28 -7.56
C SER A 54 -0.47 2.67 -6.58
N VAL A 55 -0.01 2.19 -5.43
CA VAL A 55 -0.86 1.54 -4.44
C VAL A 55 -1.53 2.61 -3.57
N ALA A 56 -2.87 2.61 -3.51
CA ALA A 56 -3.61 3.42 -2.56
C ALA A 56 -3.62 2.70 -1.20
N ILE A 57 -2.91 3.24 -0.20
CA ILE A 57 -2.87 2.71 1.16
C ILE A 57 -3.84 3.49 2.02
N ASP A 58 -4.75 2.80 2.72
CA ASP A 58 -5.71 3.42 3.63
C ASP A 58 -5.08 3.69 5.00
N ASP A 59 -4.43 2.67 5.55
CA ASP A 59 -3.70 2.74 6.81
C ASP A 59 -2.53 1.75 6.81
N CYS A 60 -1.53 2.06 7.62
CA CYS A 60 -0.36 1.21 7.82
C CYS A 60 0.17 1.32 9.26
N THR A 61 0.80 0.24 9.70
CA THR A 61 1.49 0.17 10.99
C THR A 61 2.91 -0.32 10.76
N PHE A 62 3.86 0.22 11.49
CA PHE A 62 5.29 -0.08 11.31
C PHE A 62 5.88 -0.75 12.53
N HIS A 63 6.93 -1.53 12.30
CA HIS A 63 7.78 -2.04 13.37
C HIS A 63 8.48 -0.89 14.11
N GLN A 64 8.78 -1.10 15.39
CA GLN A 64 9.43 -0.09 16.25
C GLN A 64 10.82 0.37 15.77
N CYS A 65 11.48 -0.38 14.89
CA CYS A 65 12.77 0.01 14.33
C CYS A 65 12.65 1.08 13.22
N VAL A 66 11.44 1.44 12.80
CA VAL A 66 11.15 2.40 11.74
C VAL A 66 11.11 3.83 12.26
N ARG A 67 11.81 4.72 11.56
CA ARG A 67 11.80 6.17 11.78
C ARG A 67 10.85 6.82 10.78
N LEU A 68 9.78 7.44 11.29
CA LEU A 68 8.73 8.05 10.47
C LEU A 68 8.97 9.53 10.14
N SER A 69 10.04 10.14 10.65
CA SER A 69 10.30 11.59 10.54
C SER A 69 10.30 12.13 9.12
N LYS A 70 10.57 11.27 8.12
CA LYS A 70 10.65 11.66 6.70
C LYS A 70 9.65 10.90 5.81
N PHE A 71 8.78 10.09 6.40
CA PHE A 71 7.86 9.24 5.65
C PHE A 71 6.94 10.04 4.73
N ASP A 72 6.32 11.09 5.26
CA ASP A 72 5.37 11.93 4.52
C ASP A 72 6.00 12.65 3.32
N ALA A 73 7.26 13.10 3.46
CA ALA A 73 7.95 13.88 2.45
C ALA A 73 8.63 13.01 1.38
N GLU A 74 9.28 11.92 1.80
CA GLU A 74 10.12 11.10 0.92
C GLU A 74 9.44 9.80 0.45
N ARG A 75 8.19 9.54 0.87
CA ARG A 75 7.44 8.29 0.58
C ARG A 75 8.26 7.02 0.84
N SER A 76 9.05 7.08 1.89
CA SER A 76 10.00 6.05 2.24
C SER A 76 10.27 6.07 3.73
N ILE A 77 10.54 4.89 4.26
CA ILE A 77 10.87 4.69 5.66
C ILE A 77 12.35 4.39 5.81
N SER A 78 12.95 4.90 6.88
CA SER A 78 14.32 4.55 7.30
C SER A 78 14.26 3.69 8.56
N PHE A 79 15.10 2.66 8.65
CA PHE A 79 15.13 1.75 9.80
C PHE A 79 16.48 1.05 9.92
N ILE A 80 16.79 0.55 11.12
CA ILE A 80 17.89 -0.40 11.33
C ILE A 80 17.23 -1.77 11.58
N PRO A 81 17.34 -2.74 10.65
CA PRO A 81 16.62 -4.00 10.78
C PRO A 81 17.15 -4.84 11.96
N PRO A 82 16.27 -5.47 12.75
CA PRO A 82 16.67 -6.60 13.60
C PRO A 82 17.21 -7.76 12.75
N ASP A 83 18.08 -8.57 13.33
CA ASP A 83 18.59 -9.77 12.67
C ASP A 83 17.49 -10.84 12.54
N GLY A 84 17.54 -11.58 11.44
CA GLY A 84 16.58 -12.66 11.16
C GLY A 84 15.25 -12.15 10.59
N GLU A 85 14.16 -12.85 10.90
CA GLU A 85 12.83 -12.58 10.34
C GLU A 85 12.05 -11.61 11.24
N CYS A 86 11.58 -10.51 10.67
CA CYS A 86 10.71 -9.56 11.33
C CYS A 86 9.60 -9.06 10.40
N GLU A 87 8.49 -8.63 10.97
CA GLU A 87 7.42 -7.96 10.23
C GLU A 87 7.68 -6.46 10.24
N LEU A 88 8.11 -5.91 9.10
CA LEU A 88 8.50 -4.50 8.97
C LEU A 88 7.29 -3.57 9.00
N MET A 89 6.20 -3.98 8.33
CA MET A 89 4.96 -3.20 8.30
C MET A 89 3.73 -4.06 7.98
N ARG A 90 2.56 -3.59 8.40
CA ARG A 90 1.25 -4.00 7.90
C ARG A 90 0.59 -2.84 7.17
N TYR A 91 -0.25 -3.15 6.19
CA TYR A 91 -1.01 -2.15 5.46
C TYR A 91 -2.38 -2.68 5.07
N ARG A 92 -3.32 -1.75 4.90
CA ARG A 92 -4.65 -2.02 4.36
C ARG A 92 -4.90 -1.18 3.11
N SER A 93 -5.58 -1.77 2.15
CA SER A 93 -6.05 -1.09 0.94
C SER A 93 -7.45 -1.55 0.59
N THR A 94 -8.32 -0.60 0.23
CA THR A 94 -9.72 -0.83 -0.17
C THR A 94 -10.01 -0.28 -1.55
N LYS A 95 -9.03 0.41 -2.16
CA LYS A 95 -9.16 1.10 -3.46
C LYS A 95 -8.25 0.43 -4.49
N ASP A 96 -8.66 0.49 -5.76
CA ASP A 96 -7.87 0.02 -6.90
C ASP A 96 -7.41 -1.45 -6.82
N ILE A 97 -8.21 -2.31 -6.16
CA ILE A 97 -7.92 -3.73 -6.04
C ILE A 97 -8.21 -4.44 -7.36
N ILE A 98 -7.17 -5.06 -7.93
CA ILE A 98 -7.28 -5.88 -9.14
C ILE A 98 -7.85 -7.24 -8.75
N LEU A 99 -9.05 -7.55 -9.25
CA LEU A 99 -9.69 -8.85 -9.02
C LEU A 99 -9.05 -9.92 -9.91
N PRO A 100 -8.57 -11.05 -9.34
CA PRO A 100 -7.86 -12.07 -10.12
C PRO A 100 -8.76 -12.86 -11.07
N PHE A 101 -10.05 -12.97 -10.77
CA PHE A 101 -11.03 -13.66 -11.60
C PHE A 101 -12.42 -13.04 -11.41
N ARG A 102 -13.28 -13.24 -12.41
CA ARG A 102 -14.68 -12.79 -12.40
C ARG A 102 -15.59 -14.02 -12.38
N VAL A 103 -16.43 -14.13 -11.36
CA VAL A 103 -17.45 -15.18 -11.27
C VAL A 103 -18.79 -14.62 -11.72
N ILE A 104 -19.48 -15.32 -12.62
CA ILE A 104 -20.83 -14.97 -13.09
C ILE A 104 -21.76 -16.13 -12.69
N PRO A 105 -22.45 -16.04 -11.53
CA PRO A 105 -23.36 -17.09 -11.11
C PRO A 105 -24.65 -17.04 -11.95
N LEU A 106 -25.07 -18.18 -12.51
CA LEU A 106 -26.33 -18.32 -13.24
C LEU A 106 -27.18 -19.39 -12.56
N VAL A 107 -28.34 -18.98 -12.03
CA VAL A 107 -29.31 -19.86 -11.36
C VAL A 107 -30.58 -19.89 -12.19
N ARG A 108 -31.02 -21.10 -12.56
CA ARG A 108 -32.31 -21.31 -13.24
C ARG A 108 -33.16 -22.23 -12.36
N GLU A 109 -34.28 -21.70 -11.89
CA GLU A 109 -35.29 -22.50 -11.20
C GLU A 109 -36.18 -23.20 -12.23
N VAL A 110 -36.44 -24.49 -12.03
CA VAL A 110 -37.36 -25.28 -12.87
C VAL A 110 -38.45 -25.84 -11.97
N GLY A 111 -39.60 -25.16 -11.93
CA GLY A 111 -40.79 -25.64 -11.25
C GLY A 111 -41.46 -26.78 -12.04
N ARG A 112 -42.05 -27.74 -11.32
CA ARG A 112 -43.03 -28.69 -11.87
C ARG A 112 -44.41 -28.23 -11.40
N THR A 113 -45.25 -27.77 -12.33
CA THR A 113 -46.72 -27.77 -12.16
C THR A 113 -47.25 -29.14 -12.51
#